data_AF-A0A5C1A6J4-F1
#
_entry.id   AF-A0A5C1A6J4-F1
#
_cell.length_a   1.000
_cell.length_b   1.000
_cell.length_c   1.000
_cell.angle_alpha   90.00
_cell.angle_beta   90.00
_cell.angle_gamma   90.00
#
_symmetry.space_group_name_H-M   'P 1'
#
loop_
_entity.id
_entity.type
_entity.pdbx_description
1 polymer ?
#
loop_
_entity_poly.entity_id
_entity_poly.type
_entity_poly.pdbx_seq_one_letter_code
_entity_poly.pdbx_strand_id
1 'polypeptide(L)'
;MQLILAGLSLTFGLYVGTYYRLSRRGMAEARTVGFPYFFYCPLSDVKPYQDIPRQHVFALFAFVPLNALDRIYFGGTAPCGGITWGFTRPEDKVATE
;
A
#
# COMPACT_ATOMS: atom_id res chain seq x y z
N MET A 1 22.98 -20.03 17.86
CA MET A 1 22.05 -20.35 16.74
C MET A 1 20.58 -20.20 17.14
N GLN A 2 20.10 -20.84 18.21
CA GLN A 2 18.70 -20.76 18.65
C GLN A 2 18.21 -19.34 18.98
N LEU A 3 19.02 -18.51 19.67
CA LEU A 3 18.66 -17.12 19.98
C LEU A 3 18.51 -16.24 18.73
N ILE A 4 19.34 -16.47 17.70
CA ILE A 4 19.25 -15.75 16.42
C ILE A 4 17.96 -16.14 15.70
N LEU A 5 17.62 -17.43 15.65
CA LEU A 5 16.39 -17.91 15.04
C LEU A 5 15.13 -17.38 15.75
N ALA A 6 15.17 -17.31 17.09
CA ALA A 6 14.09 -16.73 17.88
C ALA A 6 13.92 -15.22 17.58
N GLY A 7 15.04 -14.48 17.53
CA GLY A 7 15.04 -13.06 17.18
C GLY A 7 14.53 -12.78 15.77
N LEU A 8 14.93 -13.60 14.79
CA LEU A 8 14.44 -13.50 13.41
C LEU A 8 12.94 -13.80 13.31
N SER A 9 12.47 -14.83 14.00
CA SER A 9 11.05 -15.19 14.03
C SER A 9 10.19 -14.07 14.62
N LEU A 10 10.66 -13.46 15.73
CA LEU A 10 9.98 -12.33 16.35
C LEU A 10 9.94 -11.12 15.41
N THR A 11 11.08 -10.78 14.80
CA THR A 11 11.18 -9.66 13.86
C THR A 11 10.28 -9.86 12.64
N PHE A 12 10.23 -11.09 12.11
CA PHE A 12 9.36 -11.46 11.00
C PHE A 12 7.88 -11.35 11.39
N GLY A 13 7.50 -11.83 12.57
CA GLY A 13 6.14 -11.69 13.09
C GLY A 13 5.71 -10.23 13.25
N LEU A 14 6.59 -9.37 13.78
CA LEU A 14 6.35 -7.94 13.89
C LEU A 14 6.21 -7.27 12.52
N TYR A 15 7.04 -7.65 11.56
CA TYR A 15 6.97 -7.16 10.19
C TYR A 15 5.64 -7.52 9.51
N VAL A 16 5.22 -8.79 9.58
CA VAL A 16 3.93 -9.25 9.04
C VAL A 16 2.75 -8.60 9.76
N GLY A 17 2.78 -8.53 11.09
CA GLY A 17 1.73 -7.89 11.89
C GLY A 17 1.58 -6.40 11.58
N THR A 18 2.69 -5.69 11.37
CA THR A 18 2.68 -4.27 10.97
C THR A 18 2.03 -4.09 9.61
N TYR A 19 2.41 -4.93 8.63
CA TYR A 19 1.78 -4.94 7.31
C TYR A 19 0.28 -5.18 7.41
N TYR A 20 -0.14 -6.25 8.11
CA TYR A 20 -1.55 -6.63 8.23
C TYR A 20 -2.38 -5.48 8.81
N ARG A 21 -1.91 -4.86 9.90
CA ARG A 21 -2.59 -3.73 10.53
C ARG A 21 -2.74 -2.56 9.56
N LEU A 22 -1.68 -2.19 8.85
CA LEU A 22 -1.71 -1.05 7.92
C LEU A 22 -2.60 -1.32 6.70
N SER A 23 -2.49 -2.51 6.10
CA SER A 23 -3.29 -2.94 4.94
C SER A 23 -4.78 -2.94 5.29
N ARG A 24 -5.17 -3.57 6.42
CA ARG A 24 -6.59 -3.64 6.82
C ARG A 24 -7.18 -2.28 7.13
N ARG A 25 -6.42 -1.42 7.82
CA ARG A 25 -6.83 -0.03 8.07
C ARG A 25 -6.99 0.74 6.76
N GLY A 26 -5.98 0.70 5.88
CA GLY A 26 -6.02 1.41 4.61
C GLY A 26 -7.19 0.96 3.73
N MET A 27 -7.47 -0.36 3.68
CA MET A 27 -8.62 -0.88 2.94
C MET A 27 -9.94 -0.45 3.55
N ALA A 28 -10.04 -0.42 4.88
CA ALA A 28 -11.23 0.08 5.56
C ALA A 28 -11.47 1.56 5.24
N GLU A 29 -10.42 2.39 5.33
CA GLU A 29 -10.45 3.80 4.96
C GLU A 29 -10.84 3.98 3.48
N ALA A 30 -10.22 3.24 2.56
CA ALA A 30 -10.51 3.31 1.12
C ALA A 30 -11.98 2.99 0.79
N ARG A 31 -12.58 2.00 1.50
CA ARG A 31 -14.00 1.67 1.33
C ARG A 31 -14.92 2.83 1.71
N THR A 32 -14.56 3.64 2.70
CA THR A 32 -15.39 4.79 3.12
C THR A 32 -15.54 5.85 2.03
N VAL A 33 -14.57 5.92 1.12
CA VAL A 33 -14.50 6.90 0.03
C VAL A 33 -14.66 6.26 -1.35
N GLY A 34 -15.00 4.97 -1.42
CA GLY A 34 -15.20 4.25 -2.68
C GLY A 34 -13.93 4.05 -3.52
N PHE A 35 -12.74 4.12 -2.92
CA PHE A 35 -11.49 3.94 -3.64
C PHE A 35 -11.12 2.45 -3.78
N PRO A 36 -10.65 2.01 -4.96
CA PRO A 36 -10.25 0.62 -5.20
C PRO A 36 -8.83 0.29 -4.71
N TYR A 37 -8.10 1.29 -4.18
CA TYR A 37 -6.74 1.17 -3.68
C TYR A 37 -6.67 1.64 -2.23
N PHE A 38 -5.68 1.16 -1.48
CA PHE A 38 -5.47 1.58 -0.09
C PHE A 38 -4.19 2.39 0.09
N PHE A 39 -4.11 3.19 1.15
CA PHE A 39 -2.88 3.91 1.52
C PHE A 39 -2.26 3.31 2.78
N TYR A 40 -0.93 3.29 2.84
CA TYR A 40 -0.21 2.96 4.08
C TYR A 40 -0.24 4.11 5.10
N CYS A 41 -0.56 5.33 4.66
CA CYS A 41 -0.80 6.49 5.52
C CYS A 41 -2.31 6.68 5.74
N PRO A 42 -2.72 7.37 6.83
CA PRO A 42 -4.10 7.82 6.98
C PRO A 42 -4.56 8.64 5.79
N LEU A 43 -5.81 8.47 5.37
CA LEU A 43 -6.43 9.31 4.33
C LEU A 43 -6.39 10.81 4.67
N SER A 44 -6.39 11.19 5.95
CA SER A 44 -6.24 12.59 6.39
C SER A 44 -4.92 13.23 5.95
N ASP A 45 -3.88 12.41 5.77
CA ASP A 45 -2.54 12.87 5.40
C ASP A 45 -2.38 12.93 3.88
N VAL A 46 -3.35 12.40 3.14
CA VAL A 46 -3.36 12.38 1.68
C VAL A 46 -3.97 13.68 1.18
N LYS A 47 -3.21 14.42 0.36
CA LYS A 47 -3.66 15.66 -0.27
C LYS A 47 -3.91 15.45 -1.76
N PRO A 48 -5.02 15.96 -2.31
CA PRO A 48 -5.26 15.92 -3.76
C PRO A 48 -4.08 16.52 -4.53
N TYR A 49 -3.68 15.86 -5.62
CA TYR A 49 -2.59 16.29 -6.51
C TYR A 49 -1.21 16.39 -5.85
N GLN A 50 -1.02 15.72 -4.70
CA GLN A 50 0.27 15.60 -4.06
C GLN A 50 0.67 14.13 -3.98
N ASP A 51 1.97 13.90 -4.06
CA ASP A 51 2.53 12.59 -3.74
C ASP A 51 2.27 12.26 -2.26
N ILE A 52 2.33 10.98 -1.93
CA ILE A 52 2.27 10.58 -0.52
C ILE A 52 3.39 11.26 0.28
N PRO A 53 3.16 11.61 1.55
CA PRO A 53 4.20 12.24 2.37
C PRO A 53 5.45 11.36 2.40
N ARG A 54 6.64 11.98 2.28
CA ARG A 54 7.93 11.27 2.16
C ARG A 54 8.15 10.22 3.26
N GLN A 55 7.65 10.48 4.47
CA GLN A 55 7.72 9.54 5.60
C GLN A 55 7.01 8.20 5.37
N HIS A 56 6.08 8.12 4.41
CA HIS A 56 5.32 6.91 4.09
C HIS A 56 5.79 6.22 2.82
N VAL A 57 6.65 6.86 2.02
CA VAL A 57 7.22 6.29 0.79
C VAL A 57 7.95 5.00 1.09
N PHE A 58 8.68 4.93 2.21
CA PHE A 58 9.39 3.72 2.60
C PHE A 58 8.47 2.50 2.77
N ALA A 59 7.22 2.70 3.24
CA ALA A 59 6.27 1.61 3.43
C ALA A 59 5.87 0.94 2.10
N LEU A 60 5.85 1.70 0.99
CA LEU A 60 5.60 1.13 -0.34
C LEU A 60 6.65 0.10 -0.70
N PHE A 61 7.92 0.36 -0.37
CA PHE A 61 9.04 -0.52 -0.70
C PHE A 61 9.21 -1.64 0.33
N ALA A 62 9.11 -1.30 1.61
CA ALA A 62 9.33 -2.24 2.71
C ALA A 62 8.32 -3.40 2.68
N PHE A 63 7.08 -3.16 2.22
CA PHE A 63 6.01 -4.16 2.23
C PHE A 63 5.68 -4.76 0.86
N VAL A 64 6.47 -4.49 -0.19
CA VAL A 64 6.28 -5.10 -1.53
C VAL A 64 6.07 -6.62 -1.48
N PRO A 65 6.92 -7.42 -0.79
CA PRO A 65 6.77 -8.87 -0.83
C PRO A 65 5.48 -9.33 -0.14
N LEU A 66 5.15 -8.76 1.03
CA LEU A 66 3.92 -9.11 1.74
C LEU A 66 2.68 -8.68 0.97
N ASN A 67 2.74 -7.55 0.29
CA ASN A 67 1.66 -7.09 -0.55
C ASN A 67 1.43 -7.99 -1.76
N ALA A 68 2.50 -8.48 -2.40
CA ALA A 68 2.37 -9.45 -3.48
C ALA A 68 1.68 -10.73 -3.00
N LEU A 69 2.09 -11.24 -1.83
CA LEU A 69 1.47 -12.41 -1.20
C LEU A 69 -0.01 -12.15 -0.86
N ASP A 70 -0.34 -11.01 -0.28
CA ASP A 70 -1.72 -10.67 0.10
C ASP A 70 -2.65 -10.60 -1.11
N ARG A 71 -2.14 -10.08 -2.23
CA ARG A 71 -2.87 -10.05 -3.51
C ARG A 71 -3.09 -11.45 -4.08
N ILE A 72 -2.06 -12.30 -4.07
CA ILE A 72 -2.13 -13.65 -4.65
C ILE A 72 -3.03 -14.57 -3.82
N TYR A 73 -2.91 -14.54 -2.49
CA TYR A 73 -3.55 -15.52 -1.62
C TYR A 73 -4.85 -15.03 -0.99
N PHE A 74 -5.00 -13.73 -0.74
CA PHE A 74 -6.15 -13.18 -0.02
C PHE A 74 -6.99 -12.20 -0.86
N GLY A 75 -6.65 -12.03 -2.14
CA GLY A 75 -7.37 -11.11 -3.03
C GLY A 75 -7.25 -9.64 -2.61
N GLY A 76 -6.18 -9.29 -1.88
CA GLY A 76 -5.92 -7.91 -1.48
C GLY A 76 -5.84 -6.95 -2.66
N THR A 77 -6.11 -5.67 -2.42
CA THR A 77 -5.93 -4.59 -3.40
C THR A 77 -4.49 -4.08 -3.39
N ALA A 78 -4.04 -3.41 -4.46
CA ALA A 78 -2.71 -2.79 -4.46
C ALA A 78 -2.68 -1.51 -3.58
N PRO A 79 -1.54 -1.21 -2.92
CA PRO A 79 -1.36 0.07 -2.25
C PRO A 79 -1.21 1.17 -3.29
N CYS A 80 -1.75 2.33 -2.99
CA CYS A 80 -1.60 3.53 -3.80
C CYS A 80 -0.25 4.21 -3.47
N GLY A 81 0.53 4.49 -4.52
CA GLY A 81 1.83 5.15 -4.39
C GLY A 81 1.78 6.69 -4.38
N GLY A 82 0.62 7.28 -4.66
CA GLY A 82 0.39 8.73 -4.79
C GLY A 82 -0.93 9.04 -5.51
N ILE A 83 -1.53 10.22 -5.24
CA ILE A 83 -2.72 10.71 -5.98
C ILE A 83 -2.34 11.30 -7.36
N THR A 84 -1.10 11.14 -7.79
CA THR A 84 -0.59 11.52 -9.11
C THR A 84 -0.65 10.39 -10.15
N TRP A 85 -1.39 9.30 -9.91
CA TRP A 85 -1.51 8.17 -10.84
C TRP A 85 -2.94 8.00 -11.36
N GLY A 86 -3.22 8.62 -12.51
CA GLY A 86 -4.52 8.52 -13.18
C GLY A 86 -4.92 9.65 -14.13
N PHE A 87 -4.08 10.66 -14.40
CA PHE A 87 -4.31 11.47 -15.60
C PHE A 87 -3.91 10.63 -16.81
N THR A 88 -4.86 9.91 -17.40
CA THR A 88 -4.99 10.08 -18.85
C THR A 88 -5.66 11.43 -19.01
N ARG A 89 -4.99 12.35 -19.68
CA ARG A 89 -5.66 13.56 -20.13
C ARG A 89 -6.67 13.15 -21.22
N PRO A 90 -7.76 13.91 -21.43
CA PRO A 90 -8.71 13.59 -22.50
C PRO A 90 -8.04 13.44 -23.89
N GLU A 91 -6.93 14.14 -24.14
CA GLU A 91 -6.14 14.01 -25.37
C GLU A 91 -5.46 12.65 -25.60
N ASP A 92 -5.32 11.80 -24.57
CA ASP A 92 -4.63 10.50 -24.68
C ASP A 92 -5.51 9.38 -25.30
N LYS A 93 -6.78 9.66 -25.62
CA LYS A 93 -7.75 8.68 -26.14
C LYS A 93 -7.90 8.63 -27.67
N VAL A 94 -7.13 9.40 -28.44
CA VAL A 94 -7.36 9.57 -29.90
C VAL A 94 -6.31 8.89 -30.81
N ALA A 95 -5.29 8.21 -30.26
CA ALA A 95 -4.24 7.61 -31.09
C ALA A 95 -4.25 6.08 -31.06
N THR A 96 -5.35 5.43 -31.46
CA THR A 96 -5.30 4.10 -32.09
C THR A 96 -6.61 3.80 -32.84
N GLU A 97 -6.65 4.24 -34.10
CA GLU A 97 -7.28 3.49 -35.20
C GLU A 97 -6.19 3.19 -36.24
#